data_AF-A0AAD6UZT1-F1
#
_entry.id   AF-A0AAD6UZT1-F1
#
_cell.length_a   1.000
_cell.length_b   1.000
_cell.length_c   1.000
_cell.angle_alpha   90.00
_cell.angle_beta   90.00
_cell.angle_gamma   90.00
#
_symmetry.space_group_name_H-M   'P 1'
#
loop_
_entity.id
_entity.type
_entity.pdbx_description
1 polymer ?
#
loop_
_entity_poly.entity_id
_entity_poly.type
_entity_poly.pdbx_seq_one_letter_code
_entity_poly.pdbx_strand_id
1 'polypeptide(L)'
;DYVPRPPNAWMLFRSYSSKILAVDPDGKKRRQLELNSIISQQWHALPRDERAKWNSLAAEKKLEHKMRYPNYKYRPRVSAT
;
A
#
# COMPACT_ATOMS: atom_id res chain seq x y z
N ASP A 1 -19.97 -1.55 -12.36
CA ASP A 1 -18.59 -1.96 -12.01
C ASP A 1 -17.76 -0.82 -11.48
N TYR A 2 -17.19 -0.98 -10.27
CA TYR A 2 -16.20 -0.06 -9.71
C TYR A 2 -14.81 -0.69 -9.80
N VAL A 3 -13.90 -0.01 -10.49
CA VAL A 3 -12.50 -0.42 -10.61
C VAL A 3 -11.68 0.29 -9.52
N PRO A 4 -11.03 -0.44 -8.58
CA PRO A 4 -10.22 0.17 -7.54
C PRO A 4 -8.96 0.81 -8.12
N ARG A 5 -8.36 1.76 -7.40
CA ARG A 5 -7.12 2.42 -7.84
C ARG A 5 -5.95 1.42 -7.85
N PRO A 6 -4.99 1.55 -8.78
CA PRO A 6 -3.74 0.80 -8.66
C PRO A 6 -2.99 1.22 -7.38
N PRO A 7 -2.43 0.27 -6.62
CA PRO A 7 -1.69 0.58 -5.40
C PRO A 7 -0.38 1.31 -5.73
N ASN A 8 -0.05 2.33 -4.94
CA ASN A 8 1.27 2.96 -4.98
C ASN A 8 2.31 2.18 -4.15
N ALA A 9 3.56 2.61 -4.16
CA ALA A 9 4.66 1.91 -3.47
C ALA A 9 4.40 1.76 -1.95
N TRP A 10 3.90 2.82 -1.31
CA TRP A 10 3.56 2.77 0.11
C TRP A 10 2.40 1.82 0.42
N MET A 11 1.37 1.77 -0.42
CA MET A 11 0.26 0.82 -0.29
C MET A 11 0.73 -0.64 -0.35
N LEU A 12 1.63 -0.95 -1.28
CA LEU A 12 2.22 -2.28 -1.41
C LEU A 12 3.03 -2.63 -0.16
N PHE A 13 3.93 -1.73 0.26
CA PHE A 13 4.74 -1.92 1.45
C PHE A 13 3.89 -2.07 2.71
N ARG A 14 2.90 -1.20 2.91
CA ARG A 14 1.99 -1.27 4.06
C ARG A 14 1.24 -2.59 4.11
N SER A 15 0.72 -3.06 2.98
CA SER A 15 0.01 -4.34 2.92
C SER A 15 0.92 -5.51 3.31
N TYR A 16 2.15 -5.51 2.79
CA TYR A 16 3.17 -6.50 3.13
C TYR A 16 3.52 -6.47 4.62
N SER A 17 3.93 -5.31 5.13
CA SER A 17 4.36 -5.15 6.53
C SER A 17 3.22 -5.37 7.53
N SER A 18 1.99 -5.01 7.18
CA SER A 18 0.82 -5.26 8.04
C SER A 18 0.57 -6.75 8.26
N LYS A 19 0.87 -7.61 7.28
CA LYS A 19 0.74 -9.07 7.43
C LYS A 19 1.82 -9.64 8.35
N ILE A 20 3.04 -9.13 8.22
CA ILE A 20 4.18 -9.56 9.04
C ILE A 20 4.00 -9.12 10.50
N LEU A 21 3.52 -7.89 10.71
CA LEU A 21 3.38 -7.29 12.04
C LEU A 21 2.01 -7.54 12.67
N ALA A 22 1.12 -8.29 12.02
CA ALA A 22 -0.28 -8.48 12.43
C ALA A 22 -0.42 -9.00 13.87
N VAL A 23 0.56 -9.77 14.34
CA VAL A 23 0.59 -10.41 15.65
C VAL A 23 1.80 -9.88 16.42
N ASP A 24 1.61 -9.58 17.70
CA ASP A 24 2.68 -9.19 18.62
C ASP A 24 3.40 -10.42 19.22
N PRO A 25 4.51 -10.24 19.96
CA PRO A 25 5.25 -11.36 20.54
C PRO A 25 4.42 -12.22 21.51
N ASP A 26 3.38 -11.65 22.11
CA ASP A 26 2.44 -12.33 23.01
C ASP A 26 1.32 -13.07 22.27
N GLY A 27 1.36 -13.11 20.93
CA GLY A 27 0.37 -13.79 20.11
C GLY A 27 -0.94 -13.01 19.90
N LYS A 28 -1.03 -11.76 20.34
CA LYS A 28 -2.22 -10.92 20.21
C LYS A 28 -2.21 -10.15 18.89
N LYS A 29 -3.40 -9.93 18.33
CA LYS A 29 -3.55 -9.10 17.13
C LYS A 29 -3.26 -7.64 17.46
N ARG A 30 -2.32 -7.02 16.75
CA ARG A 30 -2.02 -5.58 16.88
C ARG A 30 -3.17 -4.74 16.32
N ARG A 31 -3.44 -3.60 16.97
CA ARG A 31 -4.43 -2.62 16.47
C ARG A 31 -3.92 -1.96 15.19
N GLN A 32 -4.84 -1.58 14.31
CA GLN A 32 -4.52 -0.91 13.04
C GLN A 32 -3.75 0.41 13.23
N LEU A 33 -4.07 1.17 14.28
CA LEU A 33 -3.37 2.42 14.61
C LEU A 33 -1.87 2.17 14.88
N GLU A 34 -1.58 1.14 15.68
CA GLU A 34 -0.21 0.76 16.06
C GLU A 34 0.57 0.24 14.85
N LEU A 35 -0.05 -0.61 14.05
CA LEU A 35 0.52 -1.08 12.78
C LEU A 35 0.86 0.11 11.86
N ASN A 36 -0.06 1.04 11.68
CA ASN A 36 0.17 2.19 10.80
C ASN A 36 1.32 3.07 11.29
N SER A 37 1.42 3.28 12.61
CA SER A 37 2.53 4.03 13.21
C SER A 37 3.88 3.36 12.94
N ILE A 38 4.00 2.06 13.27
CA ILE A 38 5.24 1.29 13.10
C ILE A 38 5.64 1.22 11.61
N ILE A 39 4.70 0.91 10.73
CA ILE A 39 4.95 0.77 9.29
C ILE A 39 5.38 2.10 8.68
N SER A 40 4.78 3.21 9.11
CA SER A 40 5.18 4.54 8.62
C SER A 40 6.63 4.84 9.00
N GLN A 41 7.02 4.56 10.24
CA GLN A 41 8.41 4.70 10.68
C GLN A 41 9.35 3.81 9.87
N GLN A 42 9.02 2.53 9.67
CA GLN A 42 9.82 1.61 8.85
C GLN A 42 9.96 2.11 7.41
N TRP A 43 8.88 2.61 6.79
CA TRP A 43 8.91 3.14 5.44
C TRP A 43 9.86 4.33 5.29
N HIS A 44 9.88 5.24 6.26
CA HIS A 44 10.81 6.38 6.27
C HIS A 44 12.25 5.96 6.52
N ALA A 45 12.47 4.87 7.28
CA ALA A 45 13.78 4.31 7.56
C ALA A 45 14.32 3.39 6.45
N LEU A 46 13.52 3.03 5.43
CA LEU A 46 13.96 2.15 4.36
C LEU A 46 15.12 2.76 3.55
N PRO A 47 16.16 1.96 3.23
CA PRO A 47 17.21 2.40 2.32
C PRO A 47 16.65 2.66 0.91
N ARG A 48 17.36 3.49 0.14
CA ARG A 48 16.92 3.92 -1.20
C ARG A 48 16.67 2.73 -2.14
N ASP A 49 17.53 1.71 -2.08
CA ASP A 49 17.42 0.50 -2.91
C ASP A 49 16.14 -0.28 -2.62
N GLU A 50 15.82 -0.52 -1.34
CA GLU A 50 14.57 -1.18 -0.95
C GLU A 50 13.36 -0.35 -1.38
N ARG A 51 13.40 0.96 -1.17
CA ARG A 51 12.33 1.85 -1.61
C ARG A 51 12.18 1.85 -3.13
N ALA A 52 13.27 1.71 -3.88
CA ALA A 52 13.26 1.59 -5.34
C ALA A 52 12.58 0.30 -5.82
N LYS A 53 12.73 -0.82 -5.10
CA LYS A 53 11.99 -2.07 -5.38
C LYS A 53 10.49 -1.86 -5.30
N TRP A 54 10.01 -1.23 -4.22
CA TRP A 54 8.58 -0.93 -4.05
C TRP A 54 8.04 0.06 -5.10
N ASN A 55 8.84 1.05 -5.50
CA ASN A 55 8.48 1.96 -6.58
C ASN A 55 8.37 1.24 -7.93
N SER A 56 9.29 0.31 -8.22
CA SER A 56 9.28 -0.49 -9.45
C SER A 56 8.05 -1.39 -9.52
N LEU A 57 7.72 -2.07 -8.41
CA LEU A 57 6.49 -2.87 -8.29
C LEU A 57 5.23 -2.02 -8.46
N ALA A 58 5.21 -0.81 -7.89
CA ALA A 58 4.08 0.10 -8.07
C ALA A 58 3.93 0.57 -9.52
N ALA A 59 5.05 0.80 -10.22
CA ALA A 59 5.05 1.17 -11.64
C ALA A 59 4.50 0.01 -12.50
N GLU A 60 4.92 -1.22 -12.23
CA GLU A 60 4.41 -2.42 -12.90
C GLU A 60 2.90 -2.58 -12.66
N LYS A 61 2.43 -2.46 -11.41
CA LYS A 61 1.00 -2.54 -11.10
C LYS A 61 0.18 -1.42 -11.72
N LYS A 62 0.74 -0.21 -11.84
CA LYS A 62 0.11 0.88 -12.58
C LYS A 62 0.00 0.57 -14.07
N LEU A 63 1.03 -0.04 -14.67
CA LEU A 63 1.03 -0.44 -16.07
C LEU A 63 0.02 -1.58 -16.32
N GLU A 64 0.05 -2.64 -15.51
CA GLU A 64 -0.92 -3.75 -15.55
C GLU A 64 -2.35 -3.23 -15.45
N HIS A 65 -2.60 -2.29 -14.54
CA HIS A 65 -3.91 -1.67 -14.38
C HIS A 65 -4.34 -0.87 -15.62
N LYS A 66 -3.43 -0.10 -16.22
CA LYS A 66 -3.70 0.67 -17.44
C LYS A 66 -4.00 -0.25 -18.62
N MET A 67 -3.30 -1.37 -18.75
CA MET A 67 -3.53 -2.36 -19.81
C MET A 67 -4.87 -3.09 -19.61
N ARG A 68 -5.18 -3.49 -18.38
CA ARG A 68 -6.43 -4.19 -18.05
C ARG A 68 -7.66 -3.28 -18.13
N TYR A 69 -7.50 -2.02 -17.77
CA TYR A 69 -8.58 -1.04 -17.73
C TYR A 69 -8.20 0.21 -18.54
N PRO A 70 -8.18 0.13 -19.89
CA PRO A 70 -7.77 1.25 -20.74
C PRO A 70 -8.68 2.48 -20.60
N ASN A 71 -9.96 2.27 -20.25
CA ASN A 71 -10.95 3.33 -20.01
C ASN A 71 -11.00 3.80 -18.54
N TYR A 72 -10.07 3.36 -17.69
CA TYR A 72 -10.04 3.74 -16.29
C TYR A 72 -9.77 5.25 -16.14
N LYS A 73 -10.70 5.95 -15.49
CA LYS A 73 -10.53 7.32 -15.06
C LYS A 73 -10.84 7.43 -13.58
N TYR A 74 -9.88 7.97 -12.82
CA TYR A 74 -10.08 8.20 -11.39
C TYR A 74 -11.20 9.22 -11.18
N ARG A 75 -12.24 8.82 -10.46
CA ARG A 75 -13.36 9.66 -10.04
C ARG A 75 -13.45 9.61 -8.51
N PRO A 76 -12.90 10.58 -7.77
CA PRO A 76 -13.10 10.65 -6.33
C PRO A 76 -14.60 10.69 -6.05
N ARG A 77 -15.07 9.82 -5.16
CA ARG A 77 -16.33 10.09 -4.46
C ARG A 77 -16.01 11.17 -3.44
N VAL A 78 -16.50 12.37 -3.68
CA VAL A 78 -16.60 13.38 -2.62
C VAL A 78 -17.56 12.80 -1.59
N SER A 79 -17.02 12.31 -0.47
CA SER A 79 -17.83 12.11 0.72
C SER A 79 -18.29 13.48 1.15
N ALA A 80 -19.60 13.76 1.04
CA ALA A 80 -20.21 14.94 1.62
C ALA A 80 -19.76 15.00 3.08
N THR A 81 -19.00 16.05 3.42
CA THR A 81 -18.64 16.38 4.80
C THR A 81 -19.84 17.07 5.42
#